data_AF-A0A1D2X2M9-F1
#
_entry.id   AF-A0A1D2X2M9-F1
#
_cell.length_a   1.000
_cell.length_b   1.000
_cell.length_c   1.000
_cell.angle_alpha   90.00
_cell.angle_beta   90.00
_cell.angle_gamma   90.00
#
_symmetry.space_group_name_H-M   'P 1'
#
loop_
_entity.id
_entity.type
_entity.pdbx_description
1 polymer ?
#
loop_
_entity_poly.entity_id
_entity_poly.type
_entity_poly.pdbx_seq_one_letter_code
_entity_poly.pdbx_strand_id
1 'polypeptide(L)'
;MAFNGLLKSLFSRLLNKRVVSIGTNYFATTDLETEYVSLINLTKTMLIEIEPANINSRSIFQNLEREIDQRDLPLNRKFVEIKPADDDVNEYALLSNIIMGNDRYLYIELLERAPLINTFAKMIEVVDGEIIEKGRTEIVALMPSKKEGIRIAIKIIALGMQQGINVRAAVGMTGAASIERAIEMNAAIGPISGVGFTKLGGEYGVIFEEVPTVERVELTPLPVDNFMYIDAKDSTGFISEYGKDKLIEIMNDINTYIENESQGKIEGYRVGGDDLIINYPNKSIAIKTGLDCAWYALNNGLNLRIGIGNSRREAGENAHLTDDLQIRHDTPSVVFDLANGKYAYYIPTEFTRSSIDYISNKSGTLIAVFIFIFIMTILGWNTGNAWLGLIAMIISLIAVVATGD
;
A
#
# COMPACT_ATOMS: atom_id res chain seq x y z
N MET A 1 17.19 13.76 5.78
CA MET A 1 17.11 13.29 4.38
C MET A 1 18.34 12.48 3.95
N ALA A 2 19.58 12.97 4.06
CA ALA A 2 20.79 12.25 3.59
C ALA A 2 21.02 10.88 4.26
N PHE A 3 20.84 10.77 5.59
CA PHE A 3 20.97 9.51 6.32
C PHE A 3 19.90 8.47 5.95
N ASN A 4 18.71 8.92 5.57
CA ASN A 4 17.61 8.02 5.20
C ASN A 4 17.92 7.32 3.85
N GLY A 5 18.50 8.05 2.89
CA GLY A 5 18.98 7.45 1.64
C GLY A 5 20.13 6.46 1.85
N LEU A 6 21.04 6.75 2.79
CA LEU A 6 22.16 5.86 3.12
C LEU A 6 21.69 4.58 3.81
N LEU A 7 20.75 4.67 4.75
CA LEU A 7 20.12 3.52 5.39
C LEU A 7 19.36 2.65 4.36
N LYS A 8 18.54 3.26 3.50
CA LYS A 8 17.86 2.54 2.41
C LYS A 8 18.86 1.79 1.53
N SER A 9 19.97 2.43 1.13
CA SER A 9 21.01 1.77 0.32
C SER A 9 21.70 0.62 1.05
N LEU A 10 22.01 0.79 2.34
CA LEU A 10 22.60 -0.26 3.17
C LEU A 10 21.67 -1.48 3.25
N PHE A 11 20.42 -1.28 3.65
CA PHE A 11 19.45 -2.36 3.78
C PHE A 11 19.09 -2.98 2.44
N SER A 12 19.08 -2.20 1.35
CA SER A 12 18.90 -2.75 0.01
C SER A 12 19.99 -3.76 -0.36
N ARG A 13 21.25 -3.47 0.02
CA ARG A 13 22.36 -4.40 -0.18
C ARG A 13 22.27 -5.62 0.73
N LEU A 14 21.89 -5.43 1.98
CA LEU A 14 21.75 -6.53 2.95
C LEU A 14 20.64 -7.51 2.56
N LEU A 15 19.54 -7.00 2.00
CA LEU A 15 18.40 -7.80 1.57
C LEU A 15 18.50 -8.26 0.11
N ASN A 16 19.48 -7.77 -0.66
CA ASN A 16 19.57 -7.94 -2.12
C ASN A 16 18.26 -7.58 -2.86
N LYS A 17 17.53 -6.59 -2.35
CA LYS A 17 16.25 -6.08 -2.88
C LYS A 17 16.19 -4.57 -2.71
N ARG A 18 15.39 -3.86 -3.50
CA ARG A 18 15.31 -2.39 -3.38
C ARG A 18 14.42 -2.03 -2.19
N VAL A 19 14.98 -1.33 -1.21
CA VAL A 19 14.22 -0.77 -0.08
C VAL A 19 13.68 0.59 -0.47
N VAL A 20 12.37 0.66 -0.67
CA VAL A 20 11.65 1.87 -1.07
C VAL A 20 11.51 2.82 0.11
N SER A 21 11.12 2.32 1.29
CA SER A 21 11.01 3.10 2.51
C SER A 21 11.43 2.33 3.76
N ILE A 22 11.81 3.07 4.80
CA ILE A 22 12.03 2.57 6.17
C ILE A 22 11.17 3.47 7.06
N GLY A 23 10.10 2.91 7.61
CA GLY A 23 9.02 3.72 8.16
C GLY A 23 8.28 4.50 7.06
N THR A 24 7.59 5.57 7.47
CA THR A 24 6.74 6.42 6.62
C THR A 24 6.70 7.87 7.09
N ASN A 25 6.66 8.81 6.14
CA ASN A 25 6.37 10.23 6.37
C ASN A 25 4.93 10.59 5.95
N TYR A 26 4.05 9.59 5.84
CA TYR A 26 2.63 9.81 5.56
C TYR A 26 2.01 10.67 6.67
N PHE A 27 1.32 11.74 6.25
CA PHE A 27 0.61 12.63 7.16
C PHE A 27 -0.78 12.05 7.43
N ALA A 28 -0.95 11.46 8.62
CA ALA A 28 -2.21 10.92 9.07
C ALA A 28 -3.24 12.03 9.35
N THR A 29 -4.47 11.79 8.94
CA THR A 29 -5.62 12.70 9.07
C THR A 29 -6.77 12.11 9.87
N THR A 30 -6.74 10.80 10.17
CA THR A 30 -7.69 10.14 11.10
C THR A 30 -6.96 9.38 12.20
N ASP A 31 -7.67 9.01 13.27
CA ASP A 31 -7.11 8.26 14.40
C ASP A 31 -6.55 6.90 13.96
N LEU A 32 -7.28 6.18 13.11
CA LEU A 32 -6.84 4.91 12.55
C LEU A 32 -5.55 5.10 11.74
N GLU A 33 -5.50 6.13 10.90
CA GLU A 33 -4.28 6.42 10.13
C GLU A 33 -3.09 6.72 11.04
N THR A 34 -3.34 7.44 12.14
CA THR A 34 -2.33 7.81 13.13
C THR A 34 -1.76 6.57 13.81
N GLU A 35 -2.61 5.60 14.15
CA GLU A 35 -2.20 4.33 14.73
C GLU A 35 -1.27 3.54 13.80
N TYR A 36 -1.67 3.33 12.54
CA TYR A 36 -0.84 2.59 11.57
C TYR A 36 0.47 3.30 11.26
N VAL A 37 0.46 4.62 11.06
CA VAL A 37 1.69 5.40 10.86
C VAL A 37 2.62 5.25 12.06
N SER A 38 2.07 5.30 13.27
CA SER A 38 2.83 5.14 14.50
C SER A 38 3.45 3.75 14.61
N LEU A 39 2.68 2.68 14.35
CA LEU A 39 3.18 1.30 14.37
C LEU A 39 4.25 1.04 13.30
N ILE A 40 4.04 1.51 12.07
CA ILE A 40 5.03 1.40 10.98
C ILE A 40 6.34 2.09 11.35
N ASN A 41 6.26 3.29 11.95
CA ASN A 41 7.43 4.06 12.36
C ASN A 41 8.10 3.52 13.63
N LEU A 42 7.33 2.97 14.57
CA LEU A 42 7.83 2.31 15.78
C LEU A 42 8.59 1.03 15.42
N THR A 43 8.01 0.23 14.51
CA THR A 43 8.59 -1.04 14.09
C THR A 43 9.64 -0.88 12.99
N LYS A 44 9.88 0.34 12.48
CA LYS A 44 10.75 0.59 11.32
C LYS A 44 10.40 -0.31 10.13
N THR A 45 9.12 -0.62 9.96
CA THR A 45 8.65 -1.49 8.88
C THR A 45 9.18 -0.95 7.56
N MET A 46 9.85 -1.82 6.81
CA MET A 46 10.44 -1.48 5.52
C MET A 46 9.50 -1.89 4.42
N LEU A 47 9.40 -1.03 3.42
CA LEU A 47 8.75 -1.35 2.18
C LEU A 47 9.81 -1.80 1.17
N ILE A 48 9.69 -3.04 0.72
CA ILE A 48 10.64 -3.67 -0.19
C ILE A 48 9.96 -3.89 -1.54
N GLU A 49 10.66 -3.54 -2.60
CA GLU A 49 10.32 -3.94 -3.97
C GLU A 49 11.04 -5.26 -4.28
N ILE A 50 10.25 -6.33 -4.43
CA ILE A 50 10.74 -7.66 -4.81
C ILE A 50 10.91 -7.72 -6.33
N GLU A 51 9.86 -7.28 -7.03
CA GLU A 51 9.80 -7.18 -8.49
C GLU A 51 9.23 -5.80 -8.85
N PRO A 52 9.98 -4.97 -9.61
CA PRO A 52 9.52 -3.64 -9.96
C PRO A 52 8.26 -3.70 -10.81
N ALA A 53 7.34 -2.77 -10.57
CA ALA A 53 6.17 -2.63 -11.42
C ALA A 53 6.59 -2.03 -12.77
N ASN A 54 6.13 -2.61 -13.88
CA ASN A 54 6.25 -1.94 -15.18
C ASN A 54 5.13 -0.90 -15.26
N ILE A 55 5.41 0.32 -14.83
CA ILE A 55 4.47 1.45 -14.83
C ILE A 55 4.51 2.10 -16.22
N ASN A 56 3.45 1.92 -17.00
CA ASN A 56 3.20 2.69 -18.21
C ASN A 56 1.69 2.79 -18.42
N SER A 57 1.24 3.69 -19.30
CA SER A 57 -0.18 3.94 -19.54
C SER A 57 -0.93 2.65 -19.92
N ARG A 58 -0.29 1.74 -20.66
CA ARG A 58 -0.88 0.46 -21.08
C ARG A 58 -1.07 -0.51 -19.92
N SER A 59 -0.08 -0.65 -19.03
CA SER A 59 -0.19 -1.53 -17.87
C SER A 59 -1.17 -0.98 -16.83
N ILE A 60 -1.21 0.33 -16.64
CA ILE A 60 -2.19 1.00 -15.78
C ILE A 60 -3.60 0.80 -16.32
N PHE A 61 -3.76 0.93 -17.64
CA PHE A 61 -5.03 0.69 -18.29
C PHE A 61 -5.48 -0.78 -18.14
N GLN A 62 -4.60 -1.75 -18.40
CA GLN A 62 -4.90 -3.18 -18.19
C GLN A 62 -5.25 -3.50 -16.73
N ASN A 63 -4.57 -2.87 -15.76
CA ASN A 63 -4.89 -3.03 -14.35
C ASN A 63 -6.25 -2.41 -13.99
N LEU A 64 -6.56 -1.24 -14.55
CA LEU A 64 -7.87 -0.64 -14.37
C LEU A 64 -8.98 -1.53 -14.96
N GLU A 65 -8.77 -2.13 -16.13
CA GLU A 65 -9.72 -3.08 -16.73
C GLU A 65 -9.90 -4.35 -15.89
N ARG A 66 -8.88 -4.77 -15.15
CA ARG A 66 -8.99 -5.88 -14.19
C ARG A 66 -9.75 -5.46 -12.93
N GLU A 67 -9.48 -4.25 -12.42
CA GLU A 67 -10.11 -3.72 -11.19
C GLU A 67 -11.58 -3.33 -11.43
N ILE A 68 -11.83 -2.55 -12.47
CA ILE A 68 -13.14 -2.21 -13.02
C ILE A 68 -13.46 -3.29 -14.04
N ASP A 69 -13.96 -4.41 -13.51
CA ASP A 69 -14.60 -5.49 -14.25
C ASP A 69 -15.00 -5.07 -15.67
N GLN A 70 -14.35 -5.65 -16.70
CA GLN A 70 -14.49 -5.25 -18.09
C GLN A 70 -15.95 -5.18 -18.58
N ARG A 71 -16.87 -5.84 -17.87
CA ARG A 71 -18.32 -5.82 -18.09
C ARG A 71 -18.97 -4.46 -17.82
N ASP A 72 -18.38 -3.66 -16.93
CA ASP A 72 -18.88 -2.34 -16.52
C ASP A 72 -18.30 -1.20 -17.39
N LEU A 73 -17.43 -1.52 -18.34
CA LEU A 73 -16.76 -0.55 -19.21
C LEU A 73 -17.36 -0.58 -20.65
N PRO A 74 -17.98 0.50 -21.13
CA PRO A 74 -18.56 0.59 -22.48
C PRO A 74 -17.51 0.39 -23.58
N LEU A 75 -17.85 -0.24 -24.71
CA LEU A 75 -16.92 -0.54 -25.80
C LEU A 75 -16.39 0.70 -26.52
N ASN A 76 -17.22 1.73 -26.65
CA ASN A 76 -16.85 3.00 -27.30
C ASN A 76 -16.07 3.97 -26.40
N ARG A 77 -15.52 3.48 -25.27
CA ARG A 77 -14.67 4.27 -24.37
C ARG A 77 -13.31 4.57 -25.02
N LYS A 78 -12.75 5.73 -24.71
CA LYS A 78 -11.33 6.03 -24.96
C LYS A 78 -10.62 6.27 -23.64
N PHE A 79 -9.42 5.73 -23.52
CA PHE A 79 -8.53 6.02 -22.38
C PHE A 79 -7.58 7.12 -22.76
N VAL A 80 -7.50 8.11 -21.90
CA VAL A 80 -6.59 9.24 -22.04
C VAL A 80 -5.69 9.30 -20.83
N GLU A 81 -4.39 9.48 -21.08
CA GLU A 81 -3.44 9.88 -20.07
C GLU A 81 -3.44 11.41 -20.03
N ILE A 82 -3.78 11.98 -18.88
CA ILE A 82 -3.77 13.42 -18.64
C ILE A 82 -2.40 13.82 -18.13
N LYS A 83 -1.89 13.02 -17.18
CA LYS A 83 -0.55 13.15 -16.61
C LYS A 83 0.08 11.77 -16.51
N PRO A 84 1.33 11.58 -16.98
CA PRO A 84 2.01 10.30 -16.85
C PRO A 84 2.16 9.92 -15.37
N ALA A 85 2.17 8.61 -15.10
CA ALA A 85 2.53 8.13 -13.77
C ALA A 85 3.97 8.47 -13.44
N ASP A 86 4.24 8.59 -12.15
CA ASP A 86 5.62 8.70 -11.70
C ASP A 86 6.31 7.35 -11.99
N ASP A 87 7.51 7.39 -12.60
CA ASP A 87 8.32 6.21 -12.89
C ASP A 87 8.84 5.49 -11.62
N ASP A 88 8.49 6.00 -10.44
CA ASP A 88 8.93 5.49 -9.15
C ASP A 88 7.74 5.24 -8.22
N VAL A 89 7.65 4.04 -7.67
CA VAL A 89 6.66 3.74 -6.63
C VAL A 89 7.07 4.44 -5.34
N ASN A 90 6.43 5.56 -5.06
CA ASN A 90 6.66 6.34 -3.85
C ASN A 90 5.97 5.68 -2.62
N GLU A 91 6.51 5.92 -1.41
CA GLU A 91 5.96 5.41 -0.15
C GLU A 91 4.48 5.81 0.03
N TYR A 92 4.09 6.99 -0.44
CA TYR A 92 2.73 7.52 -0.32
C TYR A 92 1.69 6.69 -1.10
N ALA A 93 2.04 6.10 -2.25
CA ALA A 93 1.13 5.27 -3.03
C ALA A 93 0.79 3.93 -2.33
N LEU A 94 1.63 3.54 -1.37
CA LEU A 94 1.55 2.25 -0.70
C LEU A 94 0.83 2.33 0.64
N LEU A 95 1.04 3.40 1.41
CA LEU A 95 0.21 3.67 2.59
C LEU A 95 -1.20 4.12 2.22
N SER A 96 -1.41 4.84 1.11
CA SER A 96 -2.76 5.22 0.67
C SER A 96 -3.70 4.03 0.44
N ASN A 97 -3.17 2.89 -0.03
CA ASN A 97 -3.98 1.67 -0.22
C ASN A 97 -4.25 0.90 1.09
N ILE A 98 -3.48 1.14 2.17
CA ILE A 98 -3.60 0.42 3.45
C ILE A 98 -4.37 1.24 4.48
N ILE A 99 -4.15 2.55 4.47
CA ILE A 99 -4.52 3.46 5.53
C ILE A 99 -5.80 4.26 5.18
N MET A 100 -5.97 4.69 3.93
CA MET A 100 -7.03 5.66 3.58
C MET A 100 -8.41 5.06 3.33
N GLY A 101 -8.62 3.78 3.65
CA GLY A 101 -9.85 3.07 3.35
C GLY A 101 -10.17 2.99 1.85
N ASN A 102 -11.28 2.36 1.52
CA ASN A 102 -11.77 2.34 0.13
C ASN A 102 -12.50 3.62 -0.25
N ASP A 103 -12.97 4.39 0.73
CA ASP A 103 -13.86 5.50 0.46
C ASP A 103 -13.20 6.54 -0.44
N ARG A 104 -13.94 7.00 -1.44
CA ARG A 104 -13.45 8.00 -2.39
C ARG A 104 -14.50 9.06 -2.61
N TYR A 105 -14.04 10.28 -2.84
CA TYR A 105 -14.93 11.36 -3.25
C TYR A 105 -15.17 11.28 -4.76
N LEU A 106 -16.43 11.28 -5.14
CA LEU A 106 -16.89 11.42 -6.51
C LEU A 106 -17.40 12.85 -6.70
N TYR A 107 -16.78 13.58 -7.63
CA TYR A 107 -17.30 14.84 -8.15
C TYR A 107 -18.02 14.59 -9.46
N ILE A 108 -19.16 15.25 -9.65
CA ILE A 108 -19.94 15.24 -10.89
C ILE A 108 -20.31 16.67 -11.23
N GLU A 109 -20.12 17.06 -12.49
CA GLU A 109 -20.48 18.35 -13.05
C GLU A 109 -21.27 18.15 -14.36
N LEU A 110 -22.42 18.81 -14.44
CA LEU A 110 -23.12 19.02 -15.69
C LEU A 110 -22.47 20.20 -16.42
N LEU A 111 -21.97 19.99 -17.64
CA LEU A 111 -21.35 21.06 -18.42
C LEU A 111 -22.39 22.11 -18.89
N GLU A 112 -23.67 21.77 -18.83
CA GLU A 112 -24.79 22.64 -19.13
C GLU A 112 -25.90 22.51 -18.08
N ARG A 113 -26.71 23.55 -17.88
CA ARG A 113 -27.80 23.51 -16.89
C ARG A 113 -28.91 22.55 -17.35
N ALA A 114 -29.11 21.48 -16.60
CA ALA A 114 -30.19 20.52 -16.81
C ALA A 114 -30.81 20.05 -15.47
N PRO A 115 -32.11 19.67 -15.44
CA PRO A 115 -32.78 19.18 -14.23
C PRO A 115 -32.41 17.72 -13.90
N LEU A 116 -31.12 17.37 -14.04
CA LEU A 116 -30.60 16.00 -13.90
C LEU A 116 -29.97 15.71 -12.53
N ILE A 117 -29.52 16.74 -11.81
CA ILE A 117 -28.79 16.59 -10.53
C ILE A 117 -29.54 15.75 -9.49
N ASN A 118 -30.85 15.94 -9.35
CA ASN A 118 -31.62 15.15 -8.38
C ASN A 118 -31.72 13.66 -8.77
N THR A 119 -31.71 13.35 -10.07
CA THR A 119 -31.66 11.97 -10.55
C THR A 119 -30.28 11.37 -10.30
N PHE A 120 -29.22 12.12 -10.57
CA PHE A 120 -27.84 11.70 -10.34
C PHE A 120 -27.56 11.43 -8.85
N ALA A 121 -28.05 12.30 -7.96
CA ALA A 121 -27.95 12.09 -6.51
C ALA A 121 -28.60 10.76 -6.07
N LYS A 122 -29.81 10.46 -6.56
CA LYS A 122 -30.48 9.18 -6.26
C LYS A 122 -29.71 7.97 -6.78
N MET A 123 -29.07 8.08 -7.95
CA MET A 123 -28.25 7.01 -8.50
C MET A 123 -27.05 6.69 -7.60
N ILE A 124 -26.46 7.71 -6.98
CA ILE A 124 -25.35 7.57 -6.02
C ILE A 124 -25.84 6.91 -4.73
N GLU A 125 -26.97 7.35 -4.18
CA GLU A 125 -27.55 6.78 -2.95
C GLU A 125 -27.90 5.28 -3.11
N VAL A 126 -28.32 4.85 -4.30
CA VAL A 126 -28.63 3.43 -4.60
C VAL A 126 -27.41 2.50 -4.54
N VAL A 127 -26.20 3.05 -4.68
CA VAL A 127 -24.94 2.30 -4.55
C VAL A 127 -24.23 2.61 -3.23
N ASP A 128 -24.99 2.96 -2.21
CA ASP A 128 -24.54 3.30 -0.86
C ASP A 128 -23.56 4.49 -0.81
N GLY A 129 -23.63 5.39 -1.77
CA GLY A 129 -22.89 6.65 -1.74
C GLY A 129 -23.61 7.73 -0.92
N GLU A 130 -22.85 8.50 -0.14
CA GLU A 130 -23.36 9.60 0.67
C GLU A 130 -23.16 10.94 -0.06
N ILE A 131 -24.23 11.73 -0.20
CA ILE A 131 -24.14 13.06 -0.81
C ILE A 131 -23.59 14.06 0.22
N ILE A 132 -22.41 14.61 -0.04
CA ILE A 132 -21.76 15.59 0.83
C ILE A 132 -22.20 17.01 0.45
N GLU A 133 -22.14 17.34 -0.84
CA GLU A 133 -22.59 18.61 -1.38
C GLU A 133 -23.41 18.40 -2.65
N LYS A 134 -24.48 19.19 -2.80
CA LYS A 134 -25.35 19.14 -3.98
C LYS A 134 -25.69 20.56 -4.43
N GLY A 135 -25.09 20.97 -5.53
CA GLY A 135 -25.37 22.22 -6.22
C GLY A 135 -26.52 22.09 -7.22
N ARG A 136 -26.64 23.10 -8.11
CA ARG A 136 -27.59 23.07 -9.22
C ARG A 136 -27.06 22.36 -10.46
N THR A 137 -25.74 22.29 -10.59
CA THR A 137 -25.03 21.69 -11.73
C THR A 137 -23.93 20.74 -11.29
N GLU A 138 -23.71 20.57 -10.00
CA GLU A 138 -22.61 19.78 -9.47
C GLU A 138 -22.98 18.98 -8.22
N ILE A 139 -22.27 17.88 -7.98
CA ILE A 139 -22.42 17.02 -6.81
C ILE A 139 -21.03 16.61 -6.33
N VAL A 140 -20.82 16.65 -5.01
CA VAL A 140 -19.73 15.95 -4.34
C VAL A 140 -20.34 14.86 -3.46
N ALA A 141 -19.90 13.63 -3.64
CA ALA A 141 -20.37 12.48 -2.87
C ALA A 141 -19.21 11.65 -2.33
N LEU A 142 -19.40 11.03 -1.17
CA LEU A 142 -18.52 10.00 -0.64
C LEU A 142 -19.01 8.63 -1.14
N MET A 143 -18.12 7.87 -1.76
CA MET A 143 -18.40 6.58 -2.38
C MET A 143 -17.72 5.45 -1.61
N PRO A 144 -18.31 4.25 -1.52
CA PRO A 144 -17.72 3.10 -0.80
C PRO A 144 -16.39 2.61 -1.38
N SER A 145 -16.15 2.85 -2.67
CA SER A 145 -14.87 2.52 -3.31
C SER A 145 -14.59 3.35 -4.54
N LYS A 146 -13.31 3.43 -4.93
CA LYS A 146 -12.91 3.99 -6.24
C LYS A 146 -13.63 3.30 -7.40
N LYS A 147 -13.75 1.97 -7.36
CA LYS A 147 -14.41 1.16 -8.39
C LYS A 147 -15.87 1.56 -8.53
N GLU A 148 -16.58 1.65 -7.42
CA GLU A 148 -17.99 2.05 -7.40
C GLU A 148 -18.18 3.48 -7.87
N GLY A 149 -17.32 4.41 -7.45
CA GLY A 149 -17.31 5.79 -7.92
C GLY A 149 -17.17 5.90 -9.44
N ILE A 150 -16.24 5.16 -10.05
CA ILE A 150 -16.06 5.16 -11.51
C ILE A 150 -17.25 4.48 -12.22
N ARG A 151 -17.73 3.35 -11.69
CA ARG A 151 -18.86 2.61 -12.26
C ARG A 151 -20.14 3.44 -12.30
N ILE A 152 -20.49 4.10 -11.19
CA ILE A 152 -21.68 4.94 -11.15
C ILE A 152 -21.53 6.20 -12.01
N ALA A 153 -20.33 6.79 -12.05
CA ALA A 153 -20.04 7.93 -12.92
C ALA A 153 -20.30 7.61 -14.39
N ILE A 154 -19.87 6.44 -14.88
CA ILE A 154 -20.13 6.00 -16.26
C ILE A 154 -21.64 5.90 -16.54
N LYS A 155 -22.43 5.36 -15.60
CA LYS A 155 -23.89 5.28 -15.74
C LYS A 155 -24.54 6.67 -15.78
N ILE A 156 -24.05 7.58 -14.95
CA ILE A 156 -24.53 8.96 -14.90
C ILE A 156 -24.18 9.70 -16.20
N ILE A 157 -22.95 9.53 -16.72
CA ILE A 157 -22.53 10.05 -18.02
C ILE A 157 -23.43 9.52 -19.13
N ALA A 158 -23.71 8.20 -19.14
CA ALA A 158 -24.59 7.61 -20.13
C ALA A 158 -25.98 8.25 -20.13
N LEU A 159 -26.58 8.43 -18.94
CA LEU A 159 -27.88 9.07 -18.81
C LEU A 159 -27.85 10.55 -19.23
N GLY A 160 -26.81 11.30 -18.85
CA GLY A 160 -26.65 12.69 -19.25
C GLY A 160 -26.55 12.83 -20.77
N MET A 161 -25.69 12.04 -21.41
CA MET A 161 -25.49 12.07 -22.86
C MET A 161 -26.73 11.61 -23.62
N GLN A 162 -27.52 10.66 -23.10
CA GLN A 162 -28.83 10.29 -23.65
C GLN A 162 -29.82 11.47 -23.67
N GLN A 163 -29.67 12.42 -22.75
CA GLN A 163 -30.45 13.65 -22.71
C GLN A 163 -29.77 14.83 -23.42
N GLY A 164 -28.68 14.57 -24.16
CA GLY A 164 -27.93 15.58 -24.89
C GLY A 164 -27.05 16.47 -24.00
N ILE A 165 -26.79 16.08 -22.76
CA ILE A 165 -26.00 16.86 -21.80
C ILE A 165 -24.67 16.17 -21.52
N ASN A 166 -23.57 16.88 -21.72
CA ASN A 166 -22.26 16.36 -21.35
C ASN A 166 -22.05 16.42 -19.84
N VAL A 167 -21.42 15.37 -19.31
CA VAL A 167 -21.18 15.18 -17.89
C VAL A 167 -19.70 14.93 -17.65
N ARG A 168 -19.10 15.75 -16.79
CA ARG A 168 -17.77 15.51 -16.25
C ARG A 168 -17.90 14.82 -14.90
N ALA A 169 -17.08 13.81 -14.67
CA ALA A 169 -16.93 13.22 -13.36
C ALA A 169 -15.44 13.07 -13.01
N ALA A 170 -15.14 12.98 -11.73
CA ALA A 170 -13.80 12.65 -11.26
C ALA A 170 -13.84 11.99 -9.89
N VAL A 171 -12.95 11.02 -9.68
CA VAL A 171 -12.79 10.33 -8.41
C VAL A 171 -11.46 10.74 -7.77
N GLY A 172 -11.53 11.14 -6.51
CA GLY A 172 -10.40 11.64 -5.74
C GLY A 172 -10.38 11.11 -4.30
N MET A 173 -9.24 11.28 -3.63
CA MET A 173 -9.11 10.93 -2.20
C MET A 173 -9.87 11.91 -1.30
N THR A 174 -10.01 13.16 -1.75
CA THR A 174 -10.77 14.22 -1.08
C THR A 174 -11.70 14.89 -2.08
N GLY A 175 -12.73 15.59 -1.60
CA GLY A 175 -13.62 16.37 -2.47
C GLY A 175 -12.88 17.44 -3.28
N ALA A 176 -11.89 18.10 -2.67
CA ALA A 176 -11.04 19.05 -3.40
C ALA A 176 -10.22 18.36 -4.49
N ALA A 177 -9.63 17.20 -4.21
CA ALA A 177 -8.85 16.45 -5.18
C ALA A 177 -9.68 15.88 -6.32
N SER A 178 -10.97 15.55 -6.11
CA SER A 178 -11.86 15.15 -7.21
C SER A 178 -12.23 16.35 -8.09
N ILE A 179 -12.49 17.52 -7.49
CA ILE A 179 -12.77 18.76 -8.24
C ILE A 179 -11.57 19.20 -9.08
N GLU A 180 -10.39 19.29 -8.48
CA GLU A 180 -9.14 19.67 -9.18
C GLU A 180 -8.91 18.80 -10.41
N ARG A 181 -9.13 17.49 -10.26
CA ARG A 181 -8.99 16.53 -11.37
C ARG A 181 -10.00 16.73 -12.47
N ALA A 182 -11.24 17.07 -12.13
CA ALA A 182 -12.25 17.40 -13.13
C ALA A 182 -11.87 18.66 -13.93
N ILE A 183 -11.26 19.65 -13.27
CA ILE A 183 -10.74 20.86 -13.89
C ILE A 183 -9.57 20.53 -14.83
N GLU A 184 -8.58 19.77 -14.37
CA GLU A 184 -7.43 19.34 -15.18
C GLU A 184 -7.86 18.51 -16.39
N MET A 185 -8.81 17.60 -16.19
CA MET A 185 -9.41 16.82 -17.27
C MET A 185 -10.13 17.72 -18.28
N ASN A 186 -10.92 18.69 -17.83
CA ASN A 186 -11.57 19.68 -18.71
C ASN A 186 -10.55 20.46 -19.54
N ALA A 187 -9.41 20.85 -18.94
CA ALA A 187 -8.33 21.53 -19.66
C ALA A 187 -7.68 20.64 -20.72
N ALA A 188 -7.55 19.33 -20.45
CA ALA A 188 -6.88 18.38 -21.34
C ALA A 188 -7.74 17.91 -22.51
N ILE A 189 -9.04 17.64 -22.29
CA ILE A 189 -9.91 17.01 -23.30
C ILE A 189 -11.08 17.90 -23.76
N GLY A 190 -11.24 19.09 -23.19
CA GLY A 190 -12.36 19.99 -23.48
C GLY A 190 -13.71 19.47 -22.96
N PRO A 191 -14.84 19.88 -23.58
CA PRO A 191 -16.18 19.61 -23.08
C PRO A 191 -16.69 18.19 -23.43
N ILE A 192 -15.79 17.21 -23.45
CA ILE A 192 -16.11 15.79 -23.71
C ILE A 192 -16.45 15.11 -22.39
N SER A 193 -17.53 14.33 -22.38
CA SER A 193 -17.94 13.57 -21.19
C SER A 193 -16.90 12.53 -20.80
N GLY A 194 -16.68 12.36 -19.49
CA GLY A 194 -15.71 11.38 -19.01
C GLY A 194 -15.47 11.44 -17.52
N VAL A 195 -14.84 10.38 -17.01
CA VAL A 195 -14.50 10.21 -15.59
C VAL A 195 -12.98 10.20 -15.41
N GLY A 196 -12.47 11.15 -14.62
CA GLY A 196 -11.06 11.27 -14.25
C GLY A 196 -10.72 10.52 -12.97
N PHE A 197 -9.51 9.98 -12.85
CA PHE A 197 -9.04 9.30 -11.64
C PHE A 197 -7.51 9.25 -11.57
N THR A 198 -6.97 8.98 -10.37
CA THR A 198 -5.52 8.80 -10.15
C THR A 198 -5.13 7.33 -10.02
N LYS A 199 -3.89 7.00 -10.43
CA LYS A 199 -3.24 5.73 -10.08
C LYS A 199 -1.73 5.94 -10.12
N LEU A 200 -1.02 5.57 -9.04
CA LEU A 200 0.45 5.63 -8.95
C LEU A 200 1.03 7.00 -9.35
N GLY A 201 0.46 8.09 -8.82
CA GLY A 201 0.91 9.47 -9.12
C GLY A 201 0.47 10.01 -10.49
N GLY A 202 0.04 9.14 -11.41
CA GLY A 202 -0.50 9.52 -12.72
C GLY A 202 -1.99 9.84 -12.69
N GLU A 203 -2.43 10.54 -13.74
CA GLU A 203 -3.81 10.96 -13.93
C GLU A 203 -4.36 10.49 -15.27
N TYR A 204 -5.55 9.88 -15.19
CA TYR A 204 -6.15 9.15 -16.28
C TYR A 204 -7.61 9.51 -16.41
N GLY A 205 -8.13 9.37 -17.63
CA GLY A 205 -9.54 9.57 -17.93
C GLY A 205 -10.12 8.43 -18.75
N VAL A 206 -11.37 8.07 -18.46
CA VAL A 206 -12.24 7.29 -19.37
C VAL A 206 -13.22 8.27 -20.01
N ILE A 207 -13.15 8.44 -21.33
CA ILE A 207 -13.91 9.48 -22.05
C ILE A 207 -14.84 8.86 -23.09
N PHE A 208 -15.90 9.61 -23.39
CA PHE A 208 -16.97 9.20 -24.30
C PHE A 208 -17.32 10.35 -25.24
N GLU A 209 -16.99 10.18 -26.53
CA GLU A 209 -17.38 11.12 -27.60
C GLU A 209 -18.83 10.89 -28.05
N GLU A 210 -19.32 9.66 -27.87
CA GLU A 210 -20.69 9.24 -28.17
C GLU A 210 -21.31 8.63 -26.90
N VAL A 211 -22.64 8.51 -26.88
CA VAL A 211 -23.36 7.89 -25.75
C VAL A 211 -22.73 6.50 -25.45
N PRO A 212 -22.30 6.24 -24.21
CA PRO A 212 -21.77 4.95 -23.80
C PRO A 212 -22.63 3.77 -24.24
N THR A 213 -22.06 2.83 -24.99
CA THR A 213 -22.77 1.63 -25.47
C THR A 213 -23.10 0.69 -24.33
N VAL A 214 -24.33 0.15 -24.32
CA VAL A 214 -24.83 -0.78 -23.28
C VAL A 214 -24.42 -2.24 -23.53
N GLU A 215 -23.74 -2.53 -24.64
CA GLU A 215 -23.23 -3.86 -24.95
C GLU A 215 -22.17 -4.26 -23.91
N ARG A 216 -22.60 -5.06 -22.95
CA ARG A 216 -21.71 -5.68 -21.96
C ARG A 216 -20.90 -6.74 -22.67
N VAL A 217 -19.60 -6.74 -22.47
CA VAL A 217 -18.78 -7.89 -22.88
C VAL A 217 -19.23 -9.08 -22.04
N GLU A 218 -19.79 -10.12 -22.66
CA GLU A 218 -20.06 -11.38 -21.98
C GLU A 218 -18.73 -12.08 -21.68
N LEU A 219 -18.18 -11.80 -20.50
CA LEU A 219 -17.08 -12.55 -19.93
C LEU A 219 -17.61 -13.36 -18.75
N THR A 220 -17.18 -14.60 -18.65
CA THR A 220 -17.34 -15.39 -17.42
C THR A 220 -16.72 -14.58 -16.28
N PRO A 221 -17.44 -14.28 -15.19
CA PRO A 221 -16.87 -13.55 -14.06
C PRO A 221 -15.59 -14.25 -13.60
N LEU A 222 -14.46 -13.54 -13.63
CA LEU A 222 -13.34 -13.84 -12.76
C LEU A 222 -13.67 -13.12 -11.45
N PRO A 223 -14.18 -13.81 -10.40
CA PRO A 223 -14.14 -13.23 -9.07
C PRO A 223 -12.68 -12.90 -8.78
N VAL A 224 -12.37 -11.60 -8.69
CA VAL A 224 -11.08 -11.17 -8.15
C VAL A 224 -11.22 -11.32 -6.64
N ASP A 225 -11.02 -12.55 -6.17
CA ASP A 225 -10.99 -12.85 -4.75
C ASP A 225 -9.71 -12.28 -4.15
N ASN A 226 -9.76 -11.74 -2.93
CA ASN A 226 -8.56 -11.24 -2.26
C ASN A 226 -8.13 -12.28 -1.24
N PHE A 227 -7.36 -13.27 -1.71
CA PHE A 227 -6.87 -14.33 -0.84
C PHE A 227 -5.65 -13.87 -0.06
N MET A 228 -5.66 -14.18 1.23
CA MET A 228 -4.50 -14.09 2.12
C MET A 228 -4.11 -15.50 2.56
N TYR A 229 -2.83 -15.81 2.44
CA TYR A 229 -2.20 -17.01 2.97
C TYR A 229 -1.30 -16.59 4.12
N ILE A 230 -1.50 -17.18 5.31
CA ILE A 230 -0.59 -17.05 6.45
C ILE A 230 0.04 -18.41 6.69
N ASP A 231 1.34 -18.45 6.98
CA ASP A 231 2.00 -19.60 7.55
C ASP A 231 3.03 -19.16 8.60
N ALA A 232 3.29 -20.00 9.61
CA ALA A 232 4.31 -19.71 10.61
C ALA A 232 5.70 -20.11 10.12
N LYS A 233 6.65 -19.16 10.15
CA LYS A 233 8.06 -19.45 9.85
C LYS A 233 8.68 -20.25 10.98
N ASP A 234 9.45 -21.28 10.62
CA ASP A 234 10.10 -22.21 11.54
C ASP A 234 9.18 -22.71 12.68
N SER A 235 7.95 -23.10 12.34
CA SER A 235 6.96 -23.61 13.31
C SER A 235 7.52 -24.78 14.13
N THR A 236 8.38 -25.61 13.55
CA THR A 236 9.04 -26.72 14.25
C THR A 236 10.03 -26.23 15.33
N GLY A 237 10.89 -25.27 15.00
CA GLY A 237 11.78 -24.64 15.98
C GLY A 237 11.01 -23.94 17.09
N PHE A 238 9.97 -23.18 16.73
CA PHE A 238 9.10 -22.50 17.69
C PHE A 238 8.41 -23.48 18.65
N ILE A 239 7.84 -24.58 18.14
CA ILE A 239 7.23 -25.63 18.96
C ILE A 239 8.26 -26.25 19.92
N SER A 240 9.50 -26.44 19.47
CA SER A 240 10.56 -26.98 20.32
C SER A 240 10.93 -26.06 21.47
N GLU A 241 10.85 -24.74 21.29
CA GLU A 241 11.26 -23.74 22.28
C GLU A 241 10.11 -23.34 23.22
N TYR A 242 8.91 -23.10 22.68
CA TYR A 242 7.76 -22.52 23.39
C TYR A 242 6.61 -23.52 23.60
N GLY A 243 6.67 -24.69 22.96
CA GLY A 243 5.62 -25.70 23.03
C GLY A 243 4.51 -25.50 22.00
N LYS A 244 3.85 -26.61 21.63
CA LYS A 244 2.76 -26.62 20.64
C LYS A 244 1.56 -25.77 21.07
N ASP A 245 1.24 -25.78 22.36
CA ASP A 245 0.07 -25.06 22.87
C ASP A 245 0.18 -23.56 22.64
N LYS A 246 1.40 -23.00 22.73
CA LYS A 246 1.62 -21.56 22.48
C LYS A 246 1.41 -21.19 21.01
N LEU A 247 1.85 -22.05 20.08
CA LEU A 247 1.57 -21.84 18.65
C LEU A 247 0.06 -21.87 18.38
N ILE A 248 -0.65 -22.86 18.96
CA ILE A 248 -2.10 -23.00 18.80
C ILE A 248 -2.83 -21.78 19.37
N GLU A 249 -2.42 -21.28 20.53
CA GLU A 249 -2.95 -20.05 21.14
C GLU A 249 -2.85 -18.86 20.17
N ILE A 250 -1.63 -18.57 19.68
CA ILE A 250 -1.38 -17.46 18.76
C ILE A 250 -2.21 -17.59 17.48
N MET A 251 -2.24 -18.79 16.87
CA MET A 251 -2.99 -19.02 15.63
C MET A 251 -4.50 -18.95 15.84
N ASN A 252 -5.02 -19.38 17.00
CA ASN A 252 -6.44 -19.26 17.32
C ASN A 252 -6.86 -17.82 17.61
N ASP A 253 -6.00 -17.01 18.22
CA ASP A 253 -6.27 -15.59 18.43
C ASP A 253 -6.33 -14.86 17.08
N ILE A 254 -5.39 -15.16 16.17
CA ILE A 254 -5.42 -14.67 14.79
C ILE A 254 -6.71 -15.11 14.08
N ASN A 255 -7.07 -16.39 14.18
CA ASN A 255 -8.31 -16.92 13.58
C ASN A 255 -9.55 -16.16 14.10
N THR A 256 -9.60 -15.93 15.42
CA THR A 256 -10.70 -15.23 16.10
C THR A 256 -10.80 -13.77 15.67
N TYR A 257 -9.66 -13.07 15.60
CA TYR A 257 -9.58 -11.70 15.08
C TYR A 257 -10.07 -11.63 13.63
N ILE A 258 -9.66 -12.60 12.81
CA ILE A 258 -10.02 -12.63 11.40
C ILE A 258 -11.54 -12.74 11.21
N GLU A 259 -12.17 -13.70 11.89
CA GLU A 259 -13.61 -13.98 11.77
C GLU A 259 -14.49 -12.89 12.36
N ASN A 260 -14.08 -12.29 13.49
CA ASN A 260 -14.95 -11.40 14.26
C ASN A 260 -14.69 -9.92 14.02
N GLU A 261 -13.46 -9.53 13.67
CA GLU A 261 -13.04 -8.13 13.66
C GLU A 261 -12.52 -7.65 12.29
N SER A 262 -12.16 -8.56 11.38
CA SER A 262 -11.46 -8.20 10.13
C SER A 262 -12.28 -8.37 8.84
N GLN A 263 -13.55 -8.79 8.91
CA GLN A 263 -14.40 -9.12 7.75
C GLN A 263 -13.85 -10.24 6.84
N GLY A 264 -12.84 -11.00 7.31
CA GLY A 264 -12.24 -12.10 6.58
C GLY A 264 -13.08 -13.36 6.67
N LYS A 265 -13.22 -14.07 5.56
CA LYS A 265 -13.85 -15.40 5.52
C LYS A 265 -12.78 -16.48 5.44
N ILE A 266 -12.72 -17.33 6.44
CA ILE A 266 -11.76 -18.43 6.48
C ILE A 266 -12.21 -19.53 5.52
N GLU A 267 -11.34 -19.83 4.56
CA GLU A 267 -11.58 -20.78 3.47
C GLU A 267 -10.79 -22.08 3.66
N GLY A 268 -9.76 -22.05 4.51
CA GLY A 268 -8.98 -23.21 4.92
C GLY A 268 -8.24 -22.91 6.21
N TYR A 269 -8.53 -23.69 7.25
CA TYR A 269 -7.76 -23.76 8.49
C TYR A 269 -7.83 -25.18 9.02
N ARG A 270 -6.69 -25.76 9.37
CA ARG A 270 -6.66 -26.99 10.15
C ARG A 270 -6.49 -26.60 11.60
N VAL A 271 -7.46 -26.91 12.45
CA VAL A 271 -7.38 -26.64 13.90
C VAL A 271 -6.07 -27.22 14.45
N GLY A 272 -5.22 -26.35 14.98
CA GLY A 272 -3.88 -26.68 15.49
C GLY A 272 -2.78 -26.86 14.44
N GLY A 273 -3.01 -26.36 13.23
CA GLY A 273 -2.00 -26.14 12.19
C GLY A 273 -1.34 -24.76 12.30
N ASP A 274 -0.34 -24.55 11.45
CA ASP A 274 0.44 -23.32 11.33
C ASP A 274 0.02 -22.42 10.15
N ASP A 275 -0.89 -22.90 9.29
CA ASP A 275 -1.32 -22.20 8.08
C ASP A 275 -2.81 -21.83 8.05
N LEU A 276 -3.11 -20.70 7.39
CA LEU A 276 -4.46 -20.16 7.19
C LEU A 276 -4.64 -19.69 5.74
N ILE A 277 -5.82 -19.95 5.19
CA ILE A 277 -6.30 -19.38 3.92
C ILE A 277 -7.57 -18.59 4.18
N ILE A 278 -7.54 -17.30 3.84
CA ILE A 278 -8.63 -16.36 4.10
C ILE A 278 -8.99 -15.63 2.80
N ASN A 279 -10.28 -15.36 2.58
CA ASN A 279 -10.77 -14.49 1.51
C ASN A 279 -11.29 -13.17 2.12
N TYR A 280 -10.92 -12.05 1.52
CA TYR A 280 -11.36 -10.71 1.92
C TYR A 280 -12.19 -10.02 0.84
N PRO A 281 -13.12 -9.14 1.24
CA PRO A 281 -13.93 -8.37 0.30
C PRO A 281 -13.09 -7.37 -0.53
N ASN A 282 -11.93 -6.95 -0.02
CA ASN A 282 -11.00 -6.10 -0.77
C ASN A 282 -9.56 -6.29 -0.29
N LYS A 283 -8.62 -5.90 -1.15
CA LYS A 283 -7.18 -5.98 -0.93
C LYS A 283 -6.68 -5.12 0.25
N SER A 284 -7.26 -3.94 0.44
CA SER A 284 -6.87 -3.00 1.49
C SER A 284 -7.03 -3.62 2.88
N ILE A 285 -8.19 -4.25 3.13
CA ILE A 285 -8.47 -4.99 4.36
C ILE A 285 -7.52 -6.17 4.49
N ALA A 286 -7.29 -6.95 3.42
CA ALA A 286 -6.35 -8.07 3.47
C ALA A 286 -4.94 -7.64 3.90
N ILE A 287 -4.41 -6.54 3.36
CA ILE A 287 -3.07 -6.03 3.72
C ILE A 287 -3.05 -5.52 5.16
N LYS A 288 -4.08 -4.77 5.58
CA LYS A 288 -4.23 -4.26 6.94
C LYS A 288 -4.23 -5.41 7.95
N THR A 289 -5.11 -6.39 7.75
CA THR A 289 -5.21 -7.57 8.61
C THR A 289 -3.91 -8.38 8.60
N GLY A 290 -3.24 -8.49 7.45
CA GLY A 290 -1.93 -9.14 7.35
C GLY A 290 -0.87 -8.46 8.25
N LEU A 291 -0.81 -7.13 8.25
CA LEU A 291 0.08 -6.37 9.14
C LEU A 291 -0.27 -6.57 10.61
N ASP A 292 -1.55 -6.52 10.97
CA ASP A 292 -2.02 -6.71 12.34
C ASP A 292 -1.65 -8.10 12.86
N CYS A 293 -1.88 -9.14 12.04
CA CYS A 293 -1.47 -10.52 12.36
C CYS A 293 0.05 -10.62 12.52
N ALA A 294 0.82 -9.98 11.63
CA ALA A 294 2.28 -10.01 11.68
C ALA A 294 2.84 -9.33 12.94
N TRP A 295 2.29 -8.18 13.34
CA TRP A 295 2.68 -7.50 14.58
C TRP A 295 2.25 -8.27 15.82
N TYR A 296 1.04 -8.82 15.83
CA TYR A 296 0.54 -9.64 16.94
C TYR A 296 1.42 -10.87 17.16
N ALA A 297 1.73 -11.61 16.10
CA ALA A 297 2.58 -12.80 16.16
C ALA A 297 4.01 -12.43 16.59
N LEU A 298 4.57 -11.35 16.02
CA LEU A 298 5.90 -10.87 16.40
C LEU A 298 6.00 -10.54 17.90
N ASN A 299 4.97 -9.88 18.45
CA ASN A 299 4.91 -9.56 19.88
C ASN A 299 4.82 -10.82 20.76
N ASN A 300 4.44 -11.96 20.19
CA ASN A 300 4.41 -13.27 20.83
C ASN A 300 5.60 -14.17 20.43
N GLY A 301 6.62 -13.61 19.78
CA GLY A 301 7.85 -14.34 19.39
C GLY A 301 7.70 -15.21 18.13
N LEU A 302 6.59 -15.14 17.42
CA LEU A 302 6.32 -15.93 16.22
C LEU A 302 6.47 -15.07 14.96
N ASN A 303 7.23 -15.55 13.98
CA ASN A 303 7.35 -14.88 12.69
C ASN A 303 6.37 -15.48 11.69
N LEU A 304 5.55 -14.64 11.05
CA LEU A 304 4.62 -15.09 10.02
C LEU A 304 5.15 -14.79 8.62
N ARG A 305 4.95 -15.74 7.70
CA ARG A 305 4.95 -15.47 6.27
C ARG A 305 3.53 -15.20 5.82
N ILE A 306 3.30 -14.06 5.18
CA ILE A 306 1.98 -13.65 4.73
C ILE A 306 2.06 -13.26 3.26
N GLY A 307 1.17 -13.82 2.45
CA GLY A 307 1.05 -13.51 1.03
C GLY A 307 -0.37 -13.20 0.64
N ILE A 308 -0.56 -12.14 -0.15
CA ILE A 308 -1.87 -11.69 -0.62
C ILE A 308 -1.90 -11.76 -2.15
N GLY A 309 -2.91 -12.40 -2.72
CA GLY A 309 -3.05 -12.60 -4.16
C GLY A 309 -4.51 -12.73 -4.60
N ASN A 310 -4.74 -12.81 -5.92
CA ASN A 310 -6.07 -12.91 -6.51
C ASN A 310 -6.62 -14.35 -6.52
N SER A 311 -5.80 -15.31 -6.11
CA SER A 311 -6.15 -16.72 -5.97
C SER A 311 -5.42 -17.34 -4.78
N ARG A 312 -5.94 -18.46 -4.26
CA ARG A 312 -5.27 -19.21 -3.16
C ARG A 312 -3.82 -19.57 -3.51
N ARG A 313 -3.58 -19.97 -4.76
CA ARG A 313 -2.25 -20.33 -5.25
C ARG A 313 -1.32 -19.10 -5.28
N GLU A 314 -1.78 -17.99 -5.83
CA GLU A 314 -1.00 -16.76 -5.91
C GLU A 314 -0.69 -16.21 -4.51
N ALA A 315 -1.65 -16.27 -3.57
CA ALA A 315 -1.42 -15.90 -2.18
C ALA A 315 -0.34 -16.77 -1.52
N GLY A 316 -0.37 -18.10 -1.74
CA GLY A 316 0.67 -19.02 -1.26
C GLY A 316 2.04 -18.78 -1.91
N GLU A 317 2.09 -18.58 -3.23
CA GLU A 317 3.32 -18.23 -3.96
C GLU A 317 3.91 -16.91 -3.42
N ASN A 318 3.09 -15.90 -3.19
CA ASN A 318 3.50 -14.64 -2.57
C ASN A 318 4.02 -14.84 -1.13
N ALA A 319 3.40 -15.71 -0.34
CA ALA A 319 3.88 -16.00 1.02
C ALA A 319 5.27 -16.66 1.02
N HIS A 320 5.55 -17.54 0.05
CA HIS A 320 6.87 -18.16 -0.10
C HIS A 320 7.96 -17.17 -0.53
N LEU A 321 7.63 -16.08 -1.23
CA LEU A 321 8.60 -15.01 -1.53
C LEU A 321 9.16 -14.34 -0.27
N THR A 322 8.51 -14.49 0.88
CA THR A 322 9.05 -13.96 2.15
C THR A 322 10.30 -14.69 2.64
N ASP A 323 10.57 -15.92 2.15
CA ASP A 323 11.73 -16.70 2.56
C ASP A 323 13.03 -16.11 1.98
N ASP A 324 12.91 -15.36 0.88
CA ASP A 324 14.00 -14.59 0.25
C ASP A 324 14.25 -13.24 0.95
N LEU A 325 13.38 -12.83 1.87
CA LEU A 325 13.44 -11.54 2.57
C LEU A 325 14.01 -11.73 3.97
N GLN A 326 15.32 -11.96 4.06
CA GLN A 326 16.03 -12.09 5.33
C GLN A 326 17.44 -11.51 5.26
N ILE A 327 17.88 -10.86 6.35
CA ILE A 327 19.27 -10.40 6.49
C ILE A 327 20.11 -11.46 7.21
N ARG A 328 19.57 -12.03 8.29
CA ARG A 328 20.27 -13.01 9.15
C ARG A 328 19.32 -14.01 9.82
N HIS A 329 18.15 -13.53 10.23
CA HIS A 329 17.12 -14.32 10.88
C HIS A 329 15.80 -14.09 10.18
N ASP A 330 14.89 -15.06 10.33
CA ASP A 330 13.52 -14.91 9.90
C ASP A 330 12.85 -13.73 10.60
N THR A 331 12.05 -13.03 9.81
CA THR A 331 11.24 -11.90 10.24
C THR A 331 9.85 -12.01 9.64
N PRO A 332 8.85 -11.38 10.25
CA PRO A 332 7.53 -11.32 9.68
C PRO A 332 7.58 -10.51 8.38
N SER A 333 6.87 -10.96 7.36
CA SER A 333 6.76 -10.23 6.11
C SER A 333 5.42 -10.46 5.43
N VAL A 334 4.88 -9.39 4.83
CA VAL A 334 3.60 -9.40 4.11
C VAL A 334 3.85 -9.04 2.65
N VAL A 335 3.71 -10.00 1.75
CA VAL A 335 3.92 -9.84 0.30
C VAL A 335 2.59 -9.62 -0.40
N PHE A 336 2.54 -8.65 -1.32
CA PHE A 336 1.35 -8.31 -2.08
C PHE A 336 1.73 -7.74 -3.44
N ASP A 337 0.82 -7.86 -4.40
CA ASP A 337 1.03 -7.26 -5.71
C ASP A 337 0.69 -5.75 -5.67
N LEU A 338 1.43 -4.91 -6.37
CA LEU A 338 1.03 -3.53 -6.64
C LEU A 338 1.13 -3.30 -8.14
N ALA A 339 -0.01 -3.00 -8.77
CA ALA A 339 -0.13 -3.03 -10.23
C ALA A 339 0.33 -4.40 -10.78
N ASN A 340 1.46 -4.45 -11.48
CA ASN A 340 2.08 -5.65 -12.02
C ASN A 340 3.44 -5.98 -11.41
N GLY A 341 3.81 -5.32 -10.30
CA GLY A 341 5.01 -5.63 -9.51
C GLY A 341 4.67 -6.30 -8.18
N LYS A 342 5.70 -6.80 -7.49
CA LYS A 342 5.60 -7.48 -6.19
C LYS A 342 6.34 -6.70 -5.11
N TYR A 343 5.64 -6.45 -4.01
CA TYR A 343 6.15 -5.65 -2.90
C TYR A 343 5.94 -6.37 -1.58
N ALA A 344 6.71 -5.99 -0.58
CA ALA A 344 6.57 -6.53 0.76
C ALA A 344 6.68 -5.47 1.85
N TYR A 345 5.87 -5.63 2.90
CA TYR A 345 6.18 -5.08 4.20
C TYR A 345 7.08 -6.06 4.95
N TYR A 346 8.29 -5.62 5.23
CA TYR A 346 9.28 -6.35 6.02
C TYR A 346 9.37 -5.71 7.40
N ILE A 347 9.09 -6.48 8.45
CA ILE A 347 9.13 -5.98 9.82
C ILE A 347 10.46 -6.41 10.45
N PRO A 348 11.43 -5.48 10.65
CA PRO A 348 12.76 -5.85 11.12
C PRO A 348 12.77 -6.41 12.54
N THR A 349 13.77 -7.26 12.83
CA THR A 349 14.06 -7.74 14.20
C THR A 349 14.30 -6.58 15.16
N GLU A 350 14.17 -6.83 16.47
CA GLU A 350 14.50 -5.83 17.51
C GLU A 350 15.92 -5.30 17.37
N PHE A 351 16.89 -6.17 17.12
CA PHE A 351 18.28 -5.75 16.89
C PHE A 351 18.40 -4.80 15.69
N THR A 352 17.73 -5.12 14.57
CA THR A 352 17.73 -4.27 13.39
C THR A 352 17.04 -2.93 13.66
N ARG A 353 15.91 -2.93 14.38
CA ARG A 353 15.18 -1.72 14.78
C ARG A 353 16.06 -0.80 15.64
N SER A 354 16.67 -1.35 16.69
CA SER A 354 17.59 -0.61 17.57
C SER A 354 18.80 -0.07 16.80
N SER A 355 19.32 -0.83 15.84
CA SER A 355 20.42 -0.36 14.98
C SER A 355 20.00 0.83 14.10
N ILE A 356 18.80 0.78 13.51
CA ILE A 356 18.24 1.88 12.72
C ILE A 356 18.04 3.12 13.58
N ASP A 357 17.47 2.97 14.78
CA ASP A 357 17.26 4.08 15.70
C ASP A 357 18.58 4.70 16.17
N TYR A 358 19.55 3.87 16.52
CA TYR A 358 20.88 4.35 16.91
C TYR A 358 21.53 5.15 15.78
N ILE A 359 21.54 4.63 14.55
CA ILE A 359 22.12 5.32 13.39
C ILE A 359 21.37 6.62 13.08
N SER A 360 20.04 6.62 13.19
CA SER A 360 19.20 7.77 12.86
C SER A 360 19.33 8.89 13.90
N ASN A 361 19.33 8.55 15.19
CA ASN A 361 19.26 9.52 16.29
C ASN A 361 20.64 9.93 16.83
N LYS A 362 21.65 9.06 16.73
CA LYS A 362 23.03 9.33 17.21
C LYS A 362 24.01 9.57 16.07
N SER A 363 23.52 9.97 14.89
CA SER A 363 24.34 10.28 13.71
C SER A 363 25.48 11.26 13.99
N GLY A 364 25.25 12.28 14.83
CA GLY A 364 26.30 13.20 15.27
C GLY A 364 27.41 12.54 16.09
N THR A 365 27.06 11.67 17.04
CA THR A 365 28.02 10.90 17.83
C THR A 365 28.80 9.92 16.96
N LEU A 366 28.13 9.24 16.03
CA LEU A 366 28.76 8.34 15.05
C LEU A 366 29.75 9.07 14.15
N ILE A 367 29.38 10.26 13.63
CA ILE A 367 30.28 11.09 12.84
C ILE A 367 31.49 11.55 13.68
N ALA A 368 31.26 11.97 14.92
CA ALA A 368 32.34 12.39 15.82
C ALA A 368 33.31 11.23 16.13
N VAL A 369 32.78 10.03 16.41
CA VAL A 369 33.58 8.81 16.61
C VAL A 369 34.37 8.47 15.35
N PHE A 370 33.73 8.51 14.17
CA PHE A 370 34.40 8.24 12.90
C PHE A 370 35.53 9.25 12.64
N ILE A 371 35.27 10.55 12.78
CA ILE A 371 36.29 11.60 12.61
C ILE A 371 37.43 11.42 13.61
N PHE A 372 37.12 11.11 14.87
CA PHE A 372 38.12 10.87 15.91
C PHE A 372 39.03 9.69 15.55
N ILE A 373 38.45 8.53 15.23
CA ILE A 373 39.21 7.33 14.81
C ILE A 373 40.03 7.63 13.55
N PHE A 374 39.44 8.34 12.58
CA PHE A 374 40.10 8.69 11.33
C PHE A 374 41.32 9.60 11.56
N ILE A 375 41.18 10.66 12.36
CA ILE A 375 42.29 11.57 12.73
C ILE A 375 43.38 10.79 13.47
N MET A 376 43.02 9.98 14.46
CA MET A 376 43.99 9.19 15.24
C MET A 376 44.71 8.15 14.37
N THR A 377 44.02 7.58 13.38
CA THR A 377 44.62 6.65 12.41
C THR A 377 45.58 7.37 11.47
N ILE A 378 45.23 8.56 10.96
CA ILE A 378 46.12 9.38 10.13
C ILE A 378 47.35 9.85 10.92
N LEU A 379 47.17 10.30 12.16
CA LEU A 379 48.27 10.69 13.03
C LEU A 379 49.16 9.49 13.33
N GLY A 380 48.58 8.32 13.62
CA GLY A 380 49.32 7.08 13.80
C GLY A 380 50.11 6.68 12.56
N TRP A 381 49.52 6.79 11.38
CA TRP A 381 50.20 6.51 10.11
C TRP A 381 51.40 7.44 9.89
N ASN A 382 51.22 8.75 10.09
CA ASN A 382 52.27 9.74 9.88
C ASN A 382 53.38 9.71 10.96
N THR A 383 53.09 9.18 12.15
CA THR A 383 54.05 9.06 13.25
C THR A 383 54.68 7.66 13.36
N GLY A 384 54.34 6.74 12.46
CA GLY A 384 54.82 5.35 12.47
C GLY A 384 54.20 4.47 13.56
N ASN A 385 53.12 4.94 14.20
CA ASN A 385 52.48 4.30 15.34
C ASN A 385 51.05 3.82 14.98
N ALA A 386 50.98 2.76 14.19
CA ALA A 386 49.73 2.21 13.65
C ALA A 386 48.69 1.80 14.74
N TRP A 387 49.15 1.56 15.97
CA TRP A 387 48.31 1.20 17.11
C TRP A 387 47.36 2.32 17.57
N LEU A 388 47.65 3.58 17.25
CA LEU A 388 46.83 4.72 17.67
C LEU A 388 45.40 4.65 17.12
N GLY A 389 45.18 4.14 15.91
CA GLY A 389 43.84 3.90 15.37
C GLY A 389 43.07 2.81 16.13
N LEU A 390 43.77 1.76 16.56
CA LEU A 390 43.20 0.64 17.32
C LEU A 390 42.81 1.06 18.74
N ILE A 391 43.67 1.84 19.40
CA ILE A 391 43.39 2.43 20.72
C ILE A 391 42.21 3.40 20.62
N ALA A 392 42.15 4.23 19.57
CA ALA A 392 41.03 5.13 19.35
C ALA A 392 39.71 4.37 19.18
N MET A 393 39.69 3.25 18.46
CA MET A 393 38.51 2.37 18.37
C MET A 393 38.06 1.85 19.74
N ILE A 394 39.00 1.37 20.57
CA ILE A 394 38.68 0.85 21.91
C ILE A 394 38.13 1.97 22.81
N ILE A 395 38.76 3.16 22.79
CA ILE A 395 38.29 4.32 23.56
C ILE A 395 36.90 4.74 23.12
N SER A 396 36.63 4.77 21.80
CA SER A 396 35.30 5.08 21.28
C SER A 396 34.26 4.04 21.69
N LEU A 397 34.59 2.75 21.67
CA LEU A 397 33.73 1.68 22.17
C LEU A 397 33.39 1.87 23.65
N ILE A 398 34.40 2.15 24.49
CA ILE A 398 34.20 2.40 25.93
C ILE A 398 33.37 3.66 26.14
N ALA A 399 33.64 4.73 25.40
CA ALA A 399 32.91 5.99 25.54
C ALA A 399 31.43 5.83 25.18
N VAL A 400 31.12 5.12 24.09
CA VAL A 400 29.74 4.81 23.67
C VAL A 400 29.02 3.96 24.71
N VAL A 401 29.69 2.97 25.30
CA VAL A 401 29.10 2.11 26.35
C VAL A 401 28.95 2.84 27.69
N ALA A 402 29.89 3.70 28.05
CA ALA A 402 29.93 4.40 29.34
C ALA A 402 28.97 5.60 29.42
N THR A 403 28.59 6.21 28.29
CA THR A 403 27.60 7.29 28.29
C THR A 403 26.17 6.83 28.53
N GLY A 404 25.92 5.52 28.67
CA GLY A 404 24.61 5.00 29.06
C GLY A 404 23.49 5.46 28.14
N ASP A 405 23.71 5.34 26.84
CA ASP A 405 22.70 5.40 25.78
C ASP A 405 22.57 4.01 25.15
#